data_AF-A0A9P9HJF2-F1
#
_entry.id   AF-A0A9P9HJF2-F1
#
_cell.length_a   1.000
_cell.length_b   1.000
_cell.length_c   1.000
_cell.angle_alpha   90.00
_cell.angle_beta   90.00
_cell.angle_gamma   90.00
#
_symmetry.space_group_name_H-M   'P 1'
#
loop_
_entity.id
_entity.type
_entity.pdbx_description
1 polymer ?
#
loop_
_entity_poly.entity_id
_entity_poly.type
_entity_poly.pdbx_seq_one_letter_code
_entity_poly.pdbx_strand_id
1 'polypeptide(L)'
;MTTDHDANGAPAARVKSSASTIGDHAYPHGHLGHLNPGQEEAFIQFKKVLEERGLLKRGPPASHDDPLLLRYLRARRWVVEDAYQQFKDTEEWRKANDLDVLYNTIDLDAYEQSRRLYPQWTGRRDRRGIPVYVFEVKTLDNKTVHEYEKVGASTTFSQAKADGKTPSGLLRLFALYENLTRFNMPFCTQLHDREHPEVPITLSTNIVDISGVGLKQFWNLKQHMQAASQLATAHYPETLDRIFIIGAPVFFSTVWGWIKRWFDPITVSKIFILGSHEVKSVLEQYIEPRNIPKKYGGELDYTFGQLSIPDPHWDGIVKWENGYKGFPSGPLLWEDIEGDRLACVARGYKGGKPRNERVCTIPKTFSVAPVEAKSNGVNGVSTGTDAHDHDVAEGTQTTRVETHDDGVQTDDALMNDVQEKLKLQDDKPAAAQTTTA
;
A
#
# COMPACT_ATOMS: atom_id res chain seq x y z
N MET A 1 14.15 -47.12 -31.69
CA MET A 1 14.11 -47.25 -30.22
C MET A 1 14.24 -45.86 -29.64
N THR A 2 13.09 -45.29 -29.33
CA THR A 2 12.88 -44.01 -28.65
C THR A 2 12.96 -44.25 -27.15
N THR A 3 13.73 -43.44 -26.43
CA THR A 3 13.67 -43.38 -24.96
C THR A 3 13.40 -41.94 -24.57
N ASP A 4 12.14 -41.69 -24.22
CA ASP A 4 11.68 -40.54 -23.45
C ASP A 4 12.39 -40.52 -22.10
N HIS A 5 12.91 -39.36 -21.72
CA HIS A 5 13.22 -39.05 -20.33
C HIS A 5 12.22 -38.01 -19.85
N ASP A 6 11.15 -38.51 -19.23
CA ASP A 6 10.21 -37.73 -18.42
C ASP A 6 10.95 -37.09 -17.23
N ALA A 7 11.21 -35.79 -17.33
CA ALA A 7 11.63 -34.96 -16.22
C ALA A 7 10.39 -34.49 -15.44
N ASN A 8 9.88 -35.37 -14.59
CA ASN A 8 8.75 -35.12 -13.71
C ASN A 8 9.19 -34.30 -12.48
N GLY A 9 9.45 -33.00 -12.68
CA GLY A 9 9.63 -32.03 -11.60
C GLY A 9 8.28 -31.47 -11.19
N ALA A 10 7.79 -31.82 -10.00
CA ALA A 10 6.51 -31.33 -9.49
C ALA A 10 6.44 -29.79 -9.52
N PRO A 11 5.37 -29.18 -10.09
CA PRO A 11 5.23 -27.74 -10.15
C PRO A 11 5.10 -27.17 -8.73
N ALA A 12 5.80 -26.07 -8.47
CA ALA A 12 5.67 -25.28 -7.25
C ALA A 12 4.18 -25.14 -6.86
N ALA A 13 3.85 -25.46 -5.61
CA ALA A 13 2.49 -25.46 -5.11
C ALA A 13 1.77 -24.14 -5.48
N ARG A 14 0.80 -24.25 -6.41
CA ARG A 14 -0.06 -23.16 -6.85
C ARG A 14 -0.89 -22.68 -5.67
N VAL A 15 -0.57 -21.51 -5.14
CA VAL A 15 -1.44 -20.84 -4.18
C VAL A 15 -2.59 -20.22 -4.97
N LYS A 16 -3.73 -20.91 -5.03
CA LYS A 16 -5.00 -20.30 -5.45
C LYS A 16 -5.42 -19.34 -4.33
N SER A 17 -5.37 -18.04 -4.60
CA SER A 17 -5.94 -17.02 -3.70
C SER A 17 -7.44 -17.25 -3.56
N SER A 18 -7.93 -17.42 -2.33
CA SER A 18 -9.35 -17.62 -1.98
C SER A 18 -10.02 -16.35 -1.41
N ALA A 19 -9.27 -15.26 -1.22
CA ALA A 19 -9.77 -14.11 -0.46
C ALA A 19 -10.70 -13.19 -1.26
N SER A 20 -10.63 -13.16 -2.60
CA SER A 20 -11.60 -12.40 -3.40
C SER A 20 -12.98 -13.05 -3.50
N THR A 21 -13.19 -14.18 -2.81
CA THR A 21 -14.46 -14.93 -2.78
C THR A 21 -15.07 -15.07 -1.38
N ILE A 22 -14.46 -14.50 -0.34
CA ILE A 22 -15.04 -14.47 1.01
C ILE A 22 -15.78 -13.13 1.16
N GLY A 23 -17.11 -13.17 1.18
CA GLY A 23 -18.01 -12.02 0.95
C GLY A 23 -17.67 -10.73 1.71
N ASP A 24 -17.23 -10.82 2.96
CA ASP A 24 -16.97 -9.64 3.81
C ASP A 24 -15.65 -8.89 3.48
N HIS A 25 -14.77 -9.48 2.67
CA HIS A 25 -13.50 -8.88 2.24
C HIS A 25 -13.47 -8.48 0.77
N ALA A 26 -14.57 -8.69 0.04
CA ALA A 26 -14.68 -8.26 -1.34
C ALA A 26 -14.78 -6.72 -1.41
N TYR A 27 -14.00 -6.10 -2.29
CA TYR A 27 -14.17 -4.67 -2.60
C TYR A 27 -15.58 -4.42 -3.13
N PRO A 28 -16.30 -3.36 -2.70
CA PRO A 28 -15.83 -2.22 -1.89
C PRO A 28 -16.10 -2.32 -0.37
N HIS A 29 -16.45 -3.48 0.20
CA HIS A 29 -16.77 -3.60 1.63
C HIS A 29 -15.64 -3.10 2.54
N GLY A 30 -16.00 -2.34 3.58
CA GLY A 30 -15.04 -1.73 4.50
C GLY A 30 -14.33 -0.48 3.96
N HIS A 31 -14.73 0.01 2.78
CA HIS A 31 -14.36 1.32 2.27
C HIS A 31 -15.46 2.36 2.56
N LEU A 32 -15.10 3.63 2.41
CA LEU A 32 -16.00 4.75 2.65
C LEU A 32 -17.29 4.60 1.82
N GLY A 33 -18.44 4.78 2.47
CA GLY A 33 -19.77 4.56 1.86
C GLY A 33 -20.25 3.12 1.84
N HIS A 34 -19.40 2.14 2.19
CA HIS A 34 -19.69 0.70 2.16
C HIS A 34 -19.30 0.01 3.48
N LEU A 35 -19.57 0.69 4.59
CA LEU A 35 -19.35 0.19 5.95
C LEU A 35 -20.60 -0.56 6.43
N ASN A 36 -20.43 -1.70 7.08
CA ASN A 36 -21.51 -2.32 7.85
C ASN A 36 -21.71 -1.56 9.19
N PRO A 37 -22.79 -1.80 9.95
CA PRO A 37 -23.08 -1.05 11.18
C PRO A 37 -21.95 -1.06 12.22
N GLY A 38 -21.28 -2.21 12.42
CA GLY A 38 -20.16 -2.31 13.37
C GLY A 38 -18.91 -1.57 12.89
N GLN A 39 -18.67 -1.56 11.58
CA GLN A 39 -17.57 -0.80 10.97
C GLN A 39 -17.82 0.71 11.06
N GLU A 40 -19.07 1.15 10.86
CA GLU A 40 -19.46 2.56 11.02
C GLU A 40 -19.30 3.03 12.46
N GLU A 41 -19.73 2.23 13.44
CA GLU A 41 -19.53 2.51 14.87
C GLU A 41 -18.03 2.60 15.23
N ALA A 42 -17.22 1.62 14.81
CA ALA A 42 -15.79 1.64 15.02
C ALA A 42 -15.13 2.87 14.37
N PHE A 43 -15.61 3.30 13.20
CA PHE A 43 -15.09 4.49 12.53
C PHE A 43 -15.41 5.78 13.27
N ILE A 44 -16.65 5.94 13.74
CA ILE A 44 -17.06 7.07 14.57
C ILE A 44 -16.23 7.12 15.87
N GLN A 45 -16.08 5.97 16.54
CA GLN A 45 -15.29 5.88 17.77
C GLN A 45 -13.81 6.20 17.50
N PHE A 46 -13.24 5.72 16.39
CA PHE A 46 -11.85 5.98 16.04
C PHE A 46 -11.57 7.47 15.82
N LYS A 47 -12.43 8.18 15.08
CA LYS A 47 -12.32 9.64 14.90
C LYS A 47 -12.38 10.36 16.24
N LYS A 48 -13.29 9.96 17.13
CA LYS A 48 -13.39 10.51 18.49
C LYS A 48 -12.10 10.30 19.30
N VAL A 49 -11.56 9.08 19.30
CA VAL A 49 -10.31 8.74 20.02
C VAL A 49 -9.13 9.56 19.49
N LEU A 50 -9.01 9.71 18.16
CA LEU A 50 -7.95 10.52 17.55
C LEU A 50 -8.07 12.00 17.94
N GLU A 51 -9.27 12.54 18.00
CA GLU A 51 -9.51 13.94 18.41
C GLU A 51 -9.20 14.17 19.88
N GLU A 52 -9.72 13.32 20.76
CA GLU A 52 -9.49 13.39 22.21
C GLU A 52 -8.00 13.30 22.56
N ARG A 53 -7.23 12.55 21.76
CA ARG A 53 -5.80 12.36 21.93
C ARG A 53 -4.95 13.29 21.05
N GLY A 54 -5.56 14.25 20.36
CA GLY A 54 -4.87 15.32 19.64
C GLY A 54 -4.19 14.94 18.32
N LEU A 55 -4.56 13.80 17.73
CA LEU A 55 -4.04 13.32 16.44
C LEU A 55 -4.98 13.61 15.25
N LEU A 56 -6.19 14.08 15.50
CA LEU A 56 -7.13 14.54 14.48
C LEU A 56 -7.66 15.93 14.81
N LYS A 57 -7.50 16.87 13.87
CA LYS A 57 -8.16 18.18 13.89
C LYS A 57 -9.36 18.14 12.95
N ARG A 58 -10.55 18.48 13.46
CA ARG A 58 -11.77 18.62 12.65
C ARG A 58 -11.65 19.78 11.65
N GLY A 59 -12.30 19.64 10.50
CA GLY A 59 -12.24 20.58 9.39
C GLY A 59 -13.16 21.80 9.50
N PRO A 60 -13.24 22.62 8.42
CA PRO A 60 -12.56 22.44 7.13
C PRO A 60 -11.23 23.23 6.95
N PRO A 61 -10.18 22.63 6.34
CA PRO A 61 -10.01 21.20 6.06
C PRO A 61 -9.62 20.42 7.33
N ALA A 62 -10.07 19.16 7.42
CA ALA A 62 -9.62 18.26 8.49
C ALA A 62 -8.12 17.93 8.30
N SER A 63 -7.42 17.57 9.38
CA SER A 63 -5.99 17.22 9.27
C SER A 63 -5.74 15.92 8.50
N HIS A 64 -6.71 15.00 8.51
CA HIS A 64 -6.67 13.73 7.79
C HIS A 64 -8.03 13.46 7.15
N ASP A 65 -8.03 12.78 6.00
CA ASP A 65 -9.25 12.37 5.33
C ASP A 65 -9.79 11.03 5.82
N ASP A 66 -11.10 10.84 5.68
CA ASP A 66 -11.79 9.62 6.11
C ASP A 66 -11.23 8.34 5.42
N PRO A 67 -10.92 8.33 4.11
CA PRO A 67 -10.32 7.16 3.45
C PRO A 67 -8.98 6.72 4.05
N LEU A 68 -8.13 7.67 4.47
CA LEU A 68 -6.86 7.40 5.14
C LEU A 68 -7.11 6.72 6.49
N LEU A 69 -8.02 7.25 7.31
CA LEU A 69 -8.32 6.69 8.64
C LEU A 69 -8.87 5.27 8.55
N LEU A 70 -9.76 5.00 7.57
CA LEU A 70 -10.32 3.66 7.34
C LEU A 70 -9.26 2.61 6.97
N ARG A 71 -8.12 3.00 6.39
CA ARG A 71 -7.02 2.06 6.14
C ARG A 71 -6.46 1.46 7.43
N TYR A 72 -6.32 2.28 8.48
CA TYR A 72 -5.81 1.81 9.77
C TYR A 72 -6.81 0.88 10.48
N LEU A 73 -8.11 1.21 10.41
CA LEU A 73 -9.14 0.31 10.94
C LEU A 73 -9.16 -1.03 10.22
N ARG A 74 -9.13 -1.05 8.87
CA ARG A 74 -9.06 -2.31 8.12
C ARG A 74 -7.81 -3.12 8.49
N ALA A 75 -6.65 -2.46 8.60
CA ALA A 75 -5.38 -3.10 8.96
C ALA A 75 -5.33 -3.68 10.37
N ARG A 76 -6.20 -3.18 11.26
CA ARG A 76 -6.34 -3.64 12.66
C ARG A 76 -7.69 -4.28 12.92
N ARG A 77 -8.33 -4.81 11.87
CA ARG A 77 -9.57 -5.59 11.96
C ARG A 77 -10.67 -4.87 12.76
N TRP A 78 -10.75 -3.56 12.58
CA TRP A 78 -11.71 -2.66 13.23
C TRP A 78 -11.55 -2.54 14.75
N VAL A 79 -10.40 -2.95 15.30
CA VAL A 79 -10.02 -2.70 16.71
C VAL A 79 -9.50 -1.27 16.82
N VAL A 80 -10.28 -0.41 17.47
CA VAL A 80 -10.05 1.04 17.51
C VAL A 80 -8.72 1.42 18.17
N GLU A 81 -8.38 0.80 19.30
CA GLU A 81 -7.14 1.12 20.03
C GLU A 81 -5.88 0.65 19.27
N ASP A 82 -5.92 -0.51 18.64
CA ASP A 82 -4.82 -1.01 17.82
C ASP A 82 -4.61 -0.12 16.58
N ALA A 83 -5.71 0.32 15.95
CA ALA A 83 -5.68 1.26 14.84
C ALA A 83 -5.11 2.61 15.28
N TYR A 84 -5.48 3.10 16.47
CA TYR A 84 -4.91 4.29 17.08
C TYR A 84 -3.41 4.15 17.30
N GLN A 85 -2.95 3.03 17.88
CA GLN A 85 -1.54 2.83 18.15
C GLN A 85 -0.72 2.86 16.86
N GLN A 86 -1.15 2.14 15.82
CA GLN A 86 -0.47 2.16 14.52
C GLN A 86 -0.50 3.56 13.86
N PHE A 87 -1.62 4.27 13.95
CA PHE A 87 -1.76 5.62 13.41
C PHE A 87 -0.80 6.59 14.12
N LYS A 88 -0.80 6.59 15.45
CA LYS A 88 0.10 7.37 16.29
C LYS A 88 1.56 7.11 15.93
N ASP A 89 1.97 5.85 15.87
CA ASP A 89 3.36 5.49 15.55
C ASP A 89 3.75 5.94 14.15
N THR A 90 2.80 5.95 13.21
CA THR A 90 3.02 6.50 11.88
C THR A 90 3.21 8.02 11.92
N GLU A 91 2.35 8.76 12.60
CA GLU A 91 2.47 10.22 12.70
C GLU A 91 3.78 10.65 13.37
N GLU A 92 4.18 9.94 14.44
CA GLU A 92 5.46 10.16 15.11
C GLU A 92 6.64 9.88 14.17
N TRP A 93 6.61 8.77 13.43
CA TRP A 93 7.65 8.43 12.45
C TRP A 93 7.72 9.43 11.29
N ARG A 94 6.58 9.85 10.74
CA ARG A 94 6.49 10.86 9.68
C ARG A 94 7.11 12.18 10.13
N LYS A 95 6.77 12.62 11.34
CA LYS A 95 7.33 13.84 11.95
C LYS A 95 8.82 13.72 12.23
N ALA A 96 9.27 12.59 12.78
CA ALA A 96 10.68 12.38 13.09
C ALA A 96 11.59 12.36 11.85
N ASN A 97 11.03 12.04 10.69
CA ASN A 97 11.74 11.97 9.41
C ASN A 97 11.41 13.14 8.46
N ASP A 98 10.75 14.20 8.96
CA ASP A 98 10.33 15.37 8.17
C ASP A 98 9.71 14.98 6.82
N LEU A 99 8.82 13.97 6.82
CA LEU A 99 8.47 13.28 5.58
C LEU A 99 7.78 14.19 4.54
N ASP A 100 6.99 15.17 4.99
CA ASP A 100 6.43 16.20 4.11
C ASP A 100 7.52 17.05 3.46
N VAL A 101 8.55 17.41 4.21
CA VAL A 101 9.71 18.14 3.68
C VAL A 101 10.46 17.26 2.69
N LEU A 102 10.65 15.97 3.02
CA LEU A 102 11.31 15.00 2.13
C LEU A 102 10.60 14.99 0.79
N TYR A 103 9.28 14.79 0.80
CA TYR A 103 8.50 14.69 -0.42
C TYR A 103 8.52 15.98 -1.24
N ASN A 104 8.39 17.14 -0.59
CA ASN A 104 8.35 18.43 -1.29
C ASN A 104 9.72 18.89 -1.79
N THR A 105 10.82 18.40 -1.21
CA THR A 105 12.16 18.93 -1.46
C THR A 105 13.15 17.91 -2.04
N ILE A 106 12.75 16.66 -2.24
CA ILE A 106 13.62 15.65 -2.85
C ILE A 106 14.11 16.10 -4.24
N ASP A 107 15.40 15.89 -4.48
CA ASP A 107 16.03 16.13 -5.78
C ASP A 107 15.45 15.17 -6.83
N LEU A 108 15.20 15.69 -8.04
CA LEU A 108 14.55 14.90 -9.09
C LEU A 108 15.39 13.72 -9.57
N ASP A 109 16.71 13.83 -9.58
CA ASP A 109 17.58 12.71 -9.98
C ASP A 109 17.54 11.62 -8.91
N ALA A 110 17.52 12.02 -7.63
CA ALA A 110 17.33 11.08 -6.53
C ALA A 110 15.94 10.42 -6.57
N TYR A 111 14.88 11.17 -6.87
CA TYR A 111 13.54 10.59 -7.05
C TYR A 111 13.53 9.57 -8.20
N GLU A 112 14.11 9.93 -9.36
CA GLU A 112 14.15 9.03 -10.53
C GLU A 112 14.94 7.75 -10.29
N GLN A 113 16.10 7.85 -9.65
CA GLN A 113 16.86 6.67 -9.23
C GLN A 113 16.01 5.75 -8.33
N SER A 114 15.26 6.33 -7.39
CA SER A 114 14.37 5.56 -6.50
C SER A 114 13.25 4.89 -7.29
N ARG A 115 12.59 5.63 -8.20
CA ARG A 115 11.53 5.12 -9.07
C ARG A 115 11.98 3.91 -9.88
N ARG A 116 13.24 3.89 -10.33
CA ARG A 116 13.82 2.76 -11.09
C ARG A 116 14.06 1.50 -10.28
N LEU A 117 14.04 1.59 -8.94
CA LEU A 117 14.30 0.47 -8.04
C LEU A 117 13.05 -0.19 -7.47
N TYR A 118 11.90 0.44 -7.65
CA TYR A 118 10.65 0.07 -7.00
C TYR A 118 9.50 0.00 -8.02
N PRO A 119 8.30 -0.48 -7.62
CA PRO A 119 7.15 -0.50 -8.50
C PRO A 119 6.83 0.87 -9.11
N GLN A 120 6.46 0.89 -10.40
CA GLN A 120 6.19 2.09 -11.18
C GLN A 120 4.77 2.08 -11.71
N TRP A 121 4.05 3.18 -11.53
CA TRP A 121 2.74 3.33 -12.15
C TRP A 121 2.87 3.37 -13.66
N THR A 122 2.11 2.51 -14.35
CA THR A 122 2.12 2.47 -15.82
C THR A 122 1.40 3.65 -16.45
N GLY A 123 0.67 4.44 -15.66
CA GLY A 123 -0.29 5.43 -16.15
C GLY A 123 -1.64 4.80 -16.52
N ARG A 124 -1.90 3.56 -16.09
CA ARG A 124 -3.16 2.85 -16.32
C ARG A 124 -3.81 2.40 -15.01
N ARG A 125 -5.04 1.90 -15.13
CA ARG A 125 -5.86 1.37 -14.02
C ARG A 125 -6.37 -0.04 -14.35
N ASP A 126 -6.69 -0.79 -13.31
CA ASP A 126 -7.41 -2.06 -13.39
C ASP A 126 -8.90 -1.79 -13.71
N ARG A 127 -9.70 -2.85 -13.87
CA ARG A 127 -11.13 -2.74 -14.19
C ARG A 127 -11.95 -2.02 -13.11
N ARG A 128 -11.46 -1.92 -11.87
CA ARG A 128 -12.09 -1.18 -10.76
C ARG A 128 -11.58 0.26 -10.62
N GLY A 129 -10.68 0.69 -11.51
CA GLY A 129 -10.08 2.02 -11.44
C GLY A 129 -8.88 2.12 -10.50
N ILE A 130 -8.34 1.01 -10.00
CA ILE A 130 -7.17 0.97 -9.12
C ILE A 130 -5.90 1.13 -9.97
N PRO A 131 -4.93 2.00 -9.62
CA PRO A 131 -3.73 2.21 -10.43
C PRO A 131 -2.89 0.93 -10.55
N VAL A 132 -2.43 0.66 -11.78
CA VAL A 132 -1.61 -0.52 -12.12
C VAL A 132 -0.13 -0.16 -12.08
N TYR A 133 0.62 -0.89 -11.26
CA TYR A 133 2.06 -0.76 -11.08
C TYR A 133 2.78 -1.97 -11.65
N VAL A 134 3.98 -1.75 -12.20
CA VAL A 134 4.88 -2.82 -12.67
C VAL A 134 6.20 -2.71 -11.94
N PHE A 135 6.78 -3.84 -11.56
CA PHE A 135 8.10 -3.93 -10.96
C PHE A 135 8.90 -5.06 -11.60
N GLU A 136 9.97 -4.72 -12.32
CA GLU A 136 10.90 -5.72 -12.87
C GLU A 136 12.10 -5.90 -11.96
N VAL A 137 12.12 -6.96 -11.16
CA VAL A 137 13.17 -7.19 -10.15
C VAL A 137 14.52 -7.49 -10.79
N LYS A 138 14.55 -8.01 -12.01
CA LYS A 138 15.81 -8.32 -12.72
C LYS A 138 16.70 -7.09 -12.89
N THR A 139 16.13 -5.89 -12.98
CA THR A 139 16.90 -4.64 -13.11
C THR A 139 17.64 -4.27 -11.83
N LEU A 140 17.35 -4.92 -10.70
CA LEU A 140 18.04 -4.73 -9.43
C LEU A 140 19.29 -5.60 -9.35
N ASP A 141 20.38 -5.17 -9.98
CA ASP A 141 21.67 -5.82 -9.74
C ASP A 141 22.38 -5.26 -8.50
N ASN A 142 23.40 -6.00 -8.02
CA ASN A 142 24.17 -5.59 -6.84
C ASN A 142 24.79 -4.20 -7.00
N LYS A 143 25.18 -3.82 -8.22
CA LYS A 143 25.80 -2.52 -8.48
C LYS A 143 24.79 -1.40 -8.29
N THR A 144 23.58 -1.57 -8.83
CA THR A 144 22.49 -0.60 -8.78
C THR A 144 22.00 -0.41 -7.34
N VAL A 145 21.84 -1.49 -6.58
CA VAL A 145 21.44 -1.41 -5.16
C VAL A 145 22.55 -0.80 -4.32
N HIS A 146 23.80 -1.19 -4.52
CA HIS A 146 24.92 -0.60 -3.78
C HIS A 146 25.09 0.90 -4.08
N GLU A 147 24.94 1.30 -5.33
CA GLU A 147 24.96 2.71 -5.73
C GLU A 147 23.80 3.47 -5.08
N TYR A 148 22.60 2.88 -5.07
CA TYR A 148 21.45 3.46 -4.39
C TYR A 148 21.65 3.63 -2.89
N GLU A 149 22.17 2.60 -2.21
CA GLU A 149 22.46 2.65 -0.78
C GLU A 149 23.55 3.67 -0.47
N LYS A 150 24.60 3.73 -1.31
CA LYS A 150 25.68 4.71 -1.19
C LYS A 150 25.20 6.15 -1.37
N VAL A 151 24.40 6.42 -2.41
CA VAL A 151 23.83 7.76 -2.66
C VAL A 151 22.75 8.08 -1.63
N GLY A 152 21.97 7.09 -1.21
CA GLY A 152 21.00 7.21 -0.15
C GLY A 152 21.64 7.48 1.21
N ALA A 153 22.85 7.00 1.47
CA ALA A 153 23.57 7.26 2.72
C ALA A 153 23.90 8.76 2.91
N SER A 154 24.06 9.52 1.83
CA SER A 154 24.14 10.98 1.93
C SER A 154 22.74 11.55 2.11
N THR A 155 22.45 12.22 3.22
CA THR A 155 21.18 12.93 3.49
C THR A 155 20.96 14.18 2.62
N THR A 156 21.79 14.38 1.59
CA THR A 156 21.82 15.59 0.75
C THR A 156 20.80 15.57 -0.39
N PHE A 157 19.98 14.52 -0.52
CA PHE A 157 18.98 14.41 -1.59
C PHE A 157 17.67 15.16 -1.28
N SER A 158 17.52 15.75 -0.09
CA SER A 158 16.36 16.58 0.28
C SER A 158 16.73 17.52 1.43
N GLN A 159 15.81 18.39 1.84
CA GLN A 159 15.95 19.26 3.01
C GLN A 159 15.42 18.63 4.32
N ALA A 160 14.94 17.38 4.26
CA ALA A 160 14.37 16.69 5.42
C ALA A 160 15.45 16.25 6.42
N LYS A 161 15.10 16.28 7.71
CA LYS A 161 15.89 15.62 8.76
C LYS A 161 15.41 14.19 8.92
N ALA A 162 16.36 13.26 8.96
CA ALA A 162 16.07 11.87 9.30
C ALA A 162 16.09 11.66 10.81
N ASP A 163 15.33 10.68 11.30
CA ASP A 163 15.30 10.26 12.71
C ASP A 163 16.60 9.57 13.20
N GLY A 164 17.51 9.27 12.27
CA GLY A 164 18.76 8.54 12.51
C GLY A 164 18.59 7.03 12.72
N LYS A 165 17.36 6.51 12.68
CA LYS A 165 16.99 5.10 12.88
C LYS A 165 16.53 4.43 11.59
N THR A 166 15.81 5.18 10.75
CA THR A 166 15.33 4.74 9.46
C THR A 166 16.43 4.90 8.42
N PRO A 167 16.83 3.85 7.70
CA PRO A 167 17.86 3.96 6.67
C PRO A 167 17.45 4.99 5.60
N SER A 168 18.33 5.97 5.32
CA SER A 168 18.05 7.06 4.38
C SER A 168 17.69 6.58 2.96
N GLY A 169 18.26 5.46 2.50
CA GLY A 169 17.85 4.81 1.26
C GLY A 169 16.40 4.30 1.29
N LEU A 170 15.89 3.86 2.43
CA LEU A 170 14.48 3.48 2.58
C LEU A 170 13.57 4.71 2.74
N LEU A 171 14.05 5.85 3.25
CA LEU A 171 13.26 7.09 3.25
C LEU A 171 12.90 7.54 1.82
N ARG A 172 13.81 7.37 0.87
CA ARG A 172 13.54 7.66 -0.55
C ARG A 172 12.43 6.80 -1.15
N LEU A 173 12.26 5.54 -0.72
CA LEU A 173 11.11 4.71 -1.09
C LEU A 173 9.80 5.39 -0.66
N PHE A 174 9.79 6.05 0.49
CA PHE A 174 8.58 6.70 0.98
C PHE A 174 8.21 7.97 0.22
N ALA A 175 9.13 8.61 -0.49
CA ALA A 175 8.74 9.61 -1.48
C ALA A 175 7.87 8.99 -2.60
N LEU A 176 8.06 7.72 -2.95
CA LEU A 176 7.19 7.02 -3.93
C LEU A 176 5.83 6.66 -3.31
N TYR A 177 5.79 6.26 -2.04
CA TYR A 177 4.52 6.05 -1.33
C TYR A 177 3.73 7.34 -1.15
N GLU A 178 4.38 8.47 -0.86
CA GLU A 178 3.73 9.78 -0.84
C GLU A 178 3.17 10.13 -2.23
N ASN A 179 3.85 9.78 -3.32
CA ASN A 179 3.29 9.96 -4.66
C ASN A 179 2.08 9.05 -4.92
N LEU A 180 2.13 7.80 -4.48
CA LEU A 180 1.00 6.88 -4.54
C LEU A 180 -0.23 7.47 -3.85
N THR A 181 -0.08 7.95 -2.61
CA THR A 181 -1.21 8.41 -1.78
C THR A 181 -1.64 9.84 -2.05
N ARG A 182 -0.76 10.73 -2.53
CA ARG A 182 -1.05 12.16 -2.74
C ARG A 182 -1.26 12.53 -4.20
N PHE A 183 -0.91 11.64 -5.13
CA PHE A 183 -1.09 11.88 -6.57
C PHE A 183 -1.88 10.77 -7.25
N ASN A 184 -1.41 9.52 -7.25
CA ASN A 184 -2.02 8.46 -8.05
C ASN A 184 -3.43 8.09 -7.55
N MET A 185 -3.57 7.82 -6.25
CA MET A 185 -4.84 7.47 -5.62
C MET A 185 -5.88 8.61 -5.70
N PRO A 186 -5.56 9.88 -5.37
CA PRO A 186 -6.49 10.99 -5.54
C PRO A 186 -6.88 11.22 -7.00
N PHE A 187 -5.94 11.09 -7.94
CA PHE A 187 -6.24 11.20 -9.36
C PHE A 187 -7.24 10.14 -9.80
N CYS A 188 -6.99 8.87 -9.47
CA CYS A 188 -7.89 7.76 -9.83
C CYS A 188 -9.27 7.90 -9.16
N THR A 189 -9.34 8.54 -7.99
CA THR A 189 -10.59 8.81 -7.28
C THR A 189 -11.50 9.79 -8.04
N GLN A 190 -10.93 10.79 -8.73
CA GLN A 190 -11.70 11.74 -9.55
C GLN A 190 -12.19 11.14 -10.89
N LEU A 191 -11.83 9.90 -11.21
CA LEU A 191 -12.22 9.27 -12.45
C LEU A 191 -13.39 8.31 -12.20
N HIS A 192 -14.54 8.61 -12.82
CA HIS A 192 -15.82 7.94 -12.55
C HIS A 192 -16.13 6.79 -13.53
N ASP A 193 -15.23 6.51 -14.47
CA ASP A 193 -15.33 5.42 -15.45
C ASP A 193 -14.95 4.06 -14.85
N ARG A 194 -15.65 3.67 -13.78
CA ARG A 194 -15.44 2.44 -13.01
C ARG A 194 -16.73 2.03 -12.32
N GLU A 195 -16.79 0.79 -11.83
CA GLU A 195 -18.00 0.19 -11.23
C GLU A 195 -18.50 0.94 -9.99
N HIS A 196 -17.59 1.39 -9.11
CA HIS A 196 -17.90 2.07 -7.85
C HIS A 196 -17.33 3.50 -7.79
N PRO A 197 -17.82 4.44 -8.63
CA PRO A 197 -17.29 5.80 -8.69
C PRO A 197 -17.43 6.57 -7.37
N GLU A 198 -18.38 6.18 -6.52
CA GLU A 198 -18.63 6.73 -5.18
C GLU A 198 -17.61 6.29 -4.11
N VAL A 199 -16.77 5.30 -4.42
CA VAL A 199 -15.77 4.76 -3.48
C VAL A 199 -14.39 5.31 -3.79
N PRO A 200 -13.69 5.96 -2.86
CA PRO A 200 -12.36 6.49 -3.15
C PRO A 200 -11.35 5.37 -3.42
N ILE A 201 -10.41 5.63 -4.33
CA ILE A 201 -9.33 4.69 -4.63
C ILE A 201 -8.23 4.87 -3.58
N THR A 202 -8.01 3.85 -2.76
CA THR A 202 -6.97 3.83 -1.72
C THR A 202 -6.01 2.66 -1.87
N LEU A 203 -5.97 2.03 -3.05
CA LEU A 203 -5.26 0.76 -3.28
C LEU A 203 -4.34 0.85 -4.51
N SER A 204 -3.52 -0.18 -4.70
CA SER A 204 -2.68 -0.38 -5.87
C SER A 204 -2.68 -1.85 -6.31
N THR A 205 -2.66 -2.08 -7.63
CA THR A 205 -2.54 -3.40 -8.24
C THR A 205 -1.14 -3.54 -8.84
N ASN A 206 -0.38 -4.56 -8.44
CA ASN A 206 1.04 -4.68 -8.78
C ASN A 206 1.31 -5.92 -9.63
N ILE A 207 2.04 -5.77 -10.72
CA ILE A 207 2.65 -6.86 -11.49
C ILE A 207 4.14 -6.89 -11.15
N VAL A 208 4.61 -7.96 -10.53
CA VAL A 208 6.00 -8.14 -10.10
C VAL A 208 6.65 -9.23 -10.94
N ASP A 209 7.54 -8.80 -11.82
CA ASP A 209 8.27 -9.67 -12.74
C ASP A 209 9.64 -10.02 -12.18
N ILE A 210 9.81 -11.29 -11.83
CA ILE A 210 11.06 -11.86 -11.32
C ILE A 210 11.73 -12.76 -12.37
N SER A 211 11.32 -12.67 -13.64
CA SER A 211 11.94 -13.41 -14.74
C SER A 211 13.43 -13.14 -14.80
N GLY A 212 14.24 -14.20 -14.78
CA GLY A 212 15.69 -14.09 -14.88
C GLY A 212 16.40 -13.57 -13.63
N VAL A 213 15.70 -13.41 -12.49
CA VAL A 213 16.32 -13.17 -11.19
C VAL A 213 16.98 -14.47 -10.73
N GLY A 214 18.28 -14.43 -10.44
CA GLY A 214 19.01 -15.57 -9.89
C GLY A 214 18.84 -15.69 -8.37
N LEU A 215 19.00 -16.90 -7.82
CA LEU A 215 18.89 -17.14 -6.37
C LEU A 215 19.87 -16.26 -5.57
N LYS A 216 21.12 -16.11 -6.04
CA LYS A 216 22.12 -15.25 -5.40
C LYS A 216 21.68 -13.78 -5.37
N GLN A 217 21.17 -13.26 -6.49
CA GLN A 217 20.66 -11.90 -6.57
C GLN A 217 19.52 -11.68 -5.59
N PHE A 218 18.55 -12.61 -5.52
CA PHE A 218 17.47 -12.54 -4.54
C PHE A 218 17.98 -12.47 -3.10
N TRP A 219 18.92 -13.34 -2.72
CA TRP A 219 19.47 -13.32 -1.36
C TRP A 219 20.22 -12.04 -1.02
N ASN A 220 20.90 -11.42 -1.99
CA ASN A 220 21.53 -10.11 -1.80
C ASN A 220 20.50 -9.00 -1.56
N LEU A 221 19.33 -9.10 -2.22
CA LEU A 221 18.23 -8.12 -2.08
C LEU A 221 17.35 -8.36 -0.85
N LYS A 222 17.41 -9.55 -0.24
CA LYS A 222 16.49 -9.98 0.83
C LYS A 222 16.36 -8.96 1.94
N GLN A 223 17.47 -8.48 2.50
CA GLN A 223 17.45 -7.56 3.65
C GLN A 223 16.76 -6.25 3.31
N HIS A 224 17.10 -5.69 2.16
CA HIS A 224 16.49 -4.47 1.65
C HIS A 224 14.98 -4.64 1.43
N MET A 225 14.56 -5.72 0.75
CA MET A 225 13.15 -6.01 0.49
C MET A 225 12.35 -6.26 1.78
N GLN A 226 12.94 -6.96 2.74
CA GLN A 226 12.32 -7.24 4.02
C GLN A 226 12.11 -5.94 4.82
N ALA A 227 13.15 -5.10 4.93
CA ALA A 227 13.06 -3.82 5.62
C ALA A 227 12.02 -2.91 4.97
N ALA A 228 12.03 -2.77 3.63
CA ALA A 228 11.03 -2.01 2.88
C ALA A 228 9.60 -2.50 3.13
N SER A 229 9.38 -3.82 3.16
CA SER A 229 8.06 -4.42 3.38
C SER A 229 7.55 -4.18 4.79
N GLN A 230 8.41 -4.31 5.81
CA GLN A 230 8.06 -4.07 7.21
C GLN A 230 7.68 -2.60 7.44
N LEU A 231 8.52 -1.69 6.93
CA LEU A 231 8.30 -0.24 7.00
C LEU A 231 7.02 0.18 6.27
N ALA A 232 6.74 -0.36 5.09
CA ALA A 232 5.48 -0.12 4.36
C ALA A 232 4.26 -0.64 5.12
N THR A 233 4.34 -1.85 5.71
CA THR A 233 3.23 -2.43 6.49
C THR A 233 2.96 -1.63 7.77
N ALA A 234 4.00 -1.10 8.39
CA ALA A 234 3.89 -0.28 9.59
C ALA A 234 3.21 1.07 9.30
N HIS A 235 3.64 1.77 8.24
CA HIS A 235 3.28 3.18 8.02
C HIS A 235 2.33 3.46 6.85
N TYR A 236 2.17 2.52 5.91
CA TYR A 236 1.27 2.64 4.75
C TYR A 236 0.34 1.43 4.65
N PRO A 237 -0.39 1.11 5.74
CA PRO A 237 -1.25 -0.07 5.76
C PRO A 237 -2.37 0.05 4.73
N GLU A 238 -2.85 -1.11 4.26
CA GLU A 238 -4.03 -1.23 3.39
C GLU A 238 -3.97 -0.36 2.12
N THR A 239 -2.78 -0.28 1.51
CA THR A 239 -2.54 0.36 0.21
C THR A 239 -2.39 -0.63 -0.95
N LEU A 240 -2.43 -1.93 -0.65
CA LEU A 240 -2.27 -3.02 -1.61
C LEU A 240 -3.60 -3.76 -1.84
N ASP A 241 -4.00 -3.84 -3.10
CA ASP A 241 -5.12 -4.68 -3.54
C ASP A 241 -4.65 -6.08 -3.96
N ARG A 242 -3.75 -6.17 -4.94
CA ARG A 242 -3.27 -7.45 -5.51
C ARG A 242 -1.81 -7.37 -5.94
N ILE A 243 -1.10 -8.50 -5.86
CA ILE A 243 0.23 -8.68 -6.44
C ILE A 243 0.21 -9.90 -7.36
N PHE A 244 0.56 -9.72 -8.62
CA PHE A 244 0.79 -10.80 -9.59
C PHE A 244 2.29 -11.01 -9.74
N ILE A 245 2.81 -12.07 -9.14
CA ILE A 245 4.20 -12.50 -9.29
C ILE A 245 4.30 -13.39 -10.53
N ILE A 246 5.11 -12.98 -11.48
CA ILE A 246 5.32 -13.67 -12.76
C ILE A 246 6.81 -13.94 -12.98
N GLY A 247 7.14 -14.95 -13.77
CA GLY A 247 8.53 -15.27 -14.06
C GLY A 247 9.26 -16.08 -12.98
N ALA A 248 8.59 -16.36 -11.85
CA ALA A 248 8.52 -17.68 -11.22
C ALA A 248 9.65 -18.70 -11.46
N PRO A 249 10.93 -18.53 -11.06
CA PRO A 249 11.89 -19.62 -11.23
C PRO A 249 11.55 -20.82 -10.33
N VAL A 250 12.05 -22.01 -10.66
CA VAL A 250 11.74 -23.26 -9.89
C VAL A 250 12.08 -23.13 -8.40
N PHE A 251 13.15 -22.38 -8.05
CA PHE A 251 13.54 -22.14 -6.67
C PHE A 251 12.61 -21.18 -5.90
N PHE A 252 11.66 -20.52 -6.57
CA PHE A 252 10.83 -19.47 -5.97
C PHE A 252 9.91 -20.02 -4.88
N SER A 253 9.52 -21.29 -4.92
CA SER A 253 8.76 -21.92 -3.84
C SER A 253 9.50 -21.84 -2.49
N THR A 254 10.82 -22.03 -2.51
CA THR A 254 11.68 -21.86 -1.32
C THR A 254 11.67 -20.41 -0.86
N VAL A 255 11.87 -19.46 -1.78
CA VAL A 255 11.86 -18.02 -1.49
C VAL A 255 10.52 -17.56 -0.91
N TRP A 256 9.42 -18.02 -1.50
CA TRP A 256 8.06 -17.71 -1.06
C TRP A 256 7.79 -18.16 0.38
N GLY A 257 8.33 -19.32 0.78
CA GLY A 257 8.26 -19.80 2.16
C GLY A 257 8.80 -18.80 3.20
N TRP A 258 9.76 -17.97 2.82
CA TRP A 258 10.29 -16.88 3.64
C TRP A 258 9.47 -15.59 3.50
N ILE A 259 9.20 -15.16 2.27
CA ILE A 259 8.50 -13.89 1.98
C ILE A 259 7.12 -13.85 2.64
N LYS A 260 6.38 -14.97 2.65
CA LYS A 260 5.04 -15.02 3.26
C LYS A 260 5.03 -14.67 4.76
N ARG A 261 6.17 -14.75 5.46
CA ARG A 261 6.30 -14.39 6.88
C ARG A 261 6.46 -12.88 7.10
N TRP A 262 6.70 -12.12 6.04
CA TRP A 262 6.84 -10.66 6.11
C TRP A 262 5.50 -9.93 6.08
N PHE A 263 4.43 -10.65 5.71
CA PHE A 263 3.10 -10.12 5.50
C PHE A 263 2.09 -10.84 6.39
N ASP A 264 1.01 -10.15 6.75
CA ASP A 264 -0.11 -10.77 7.44
C ASP A 264 -0.88 -11.71 6.47
N PRO A 265 -1.70 -12.65 7.00
CA PRO A 265 -2.43 -13.61 6.17
C PRO A 265 -3.34 -12.98 5.10
N ILE A 266 -3.95 -11.82 5.36
CA ILE A 266 -4.82 -11.13 4.40
C ILE A 266 -3.97 -10.63 3.24
N THR A 267 -2.83 -10.00 3.52
CA THR A 267 -1.90 -9.57 2.47
C THR A 267 -1.36 -10.76 1.66
N VAL A 268 -0.98 -11.87 2.30
CA VAL A 268 -0.54 -13.10 1.60
C VAL A 268 -1.62 -13.62 0.65
N SER A 269 -2.89 -13.56 1.07
CA SER A 269 -4.01 -14.01 0.26
C SER A 269 -4.24 -13.17 -1.01
N LYS A 270 -3.72 -11.93 -1.06
CA LYS A 270 -3.81 -11.03 -2.24
C LYS A 270 -2.71 -11.30 -3.29
N ILE A 271 -1.79 -12.25 -3.02
CA ILE A 271 -0.62 -12.53 -3.86
C ILE A 271 -0.88 -13.76 -4.74
N PHE A 272 -0.70 -13.58 -6.05
CA PHE A 272 -0.86 -14.60 -7.09
C PHE A 272 0.51 -14.94 -7.66
N ILE A 273 0.92 -16.21 -7.59
CA ILE A 273 2.15 -16.68 -8.25
C ILE A 273 1.73 -17.42 -9.52
N LEU A 274 2.04 -16.83 -10.67
CA LEU A 274 1.53 -17.27 -11.96
C LEU A 274 2.63 -17.98 -12.78
N GLY A 275 2.30 -19.15 -13.32
CA GLY A 275 3.08 -19.77 -14.39
C GLY A 275 2.96 -19.00 -15.71
N SER A 276 3.95 -19.10 -16.60
CA SER A 276 4.00 -18.32 -17.84
C SER A 276 2.75 -18.46 -18.73
N HIS A 277 2.12 -19.64 -18.75
CA HIS A 277 0.93 -19.92 -19.56
C HIS A 277 -0.37 -19.30 -19.02
N GLU A 278 -0.40 -18.96 -17.73
CA GLU A 278 -1.60 -18.40 -17.07
C GLU A 278 -1.54 -16.87 -16.90
N VAL A 279 -0.35 -16.25 -17.07
CA VAL A 279 -0.14 -14.80 -16.89
C VAL A 279 -1.21 -13.98 -17.59
N LYS A 280 -1.35 -14.12 -18.92
CA LYS A 280 -2.31 -13.33 -19.70
C LYS A 280 -3.74 -13.56 -19.21
N SER A 281 -4.18 -14.81 -19.16
CA SER A 281 -5.56 -15.17 -18.82
C SER A 281 -5.98 -14.75 -17.42
N VAL A 282 -5.04 -14.71 -16.46
CA VAL A 282 -5.33 -14.26 -15.09
C VAL A 282 -5.33 -12.74 -15.02
N LEU A 283 -4.35 -12.06 -15.65
CA LEU A 283 -4.31 -10.60 -15.66
C LEU A 283 -5.57 -10.01 -16.32
N GLU A 284 -6.06 -10.59 -17.42
CA GLU A 284 -7.26 -10.10 -18.15
C GLU A 284 -8.56 -10.16 -17.34
N GLN A 285 -8.62 -10.99 -16.29
CA GLN A 285 -9.74 -11.03 -15.35
C GLN A 285 -9.84 -9.75 -14.51
N TYR A 286 -8.71 -9.07 -14.29
CA TYR A 286 -8.62 -7.91 -13.39
C TYR A 286 -8.27 -6.61 -14.11
N ILE A 287 -7.51 -6.69 -15.20
CA ILE A 287 -6.98 -5.54 -15.94
C ILE A 287 -7.44 -5.66 -17.39
N GLU A 288 -7.91 -4.56 -17.98
CA GLU A 288 -8.25 -4.57 -19.42
C GLU A 288 -7.00 -4.83 -20.28
N PRO A 289 -7.09 -5.60 -21.39
CA PRO A 289 -5.94 -5.90 -22.24
C PRO A 289 -5.11 -4.68 -22.65
N ARG A 290 -5.78 -3.56 -22.99
CA ARG A 290 -5.16 -2.26 -23.32
C ARG A 290 -4.35 -1.62 -22.20
N ASN A 291 -4.53 -2.07 -20.96
CA ASN A 291 -3.87 -1.58 -19.77
C ASN A 291 -2.77 -2.54 -19.26
N ILE A 292 -2.66 -3.73 -19.86
CA ILE A 292 -1.61 -4.71 -19.55
C ILE A 292 -0.42 -4.47 -20.50
N PRO A 293 0.83 -4.36 -20.01
CA PRO A 293 2.01 -4.27 -20.87
C PRO A 293 2.09 -5.41 -21.89
N LYS A 294 2.50 -5.11 -23.14
CA LYS A 294 2.69 -6.11 -24.21
C LYS A 294 3.57 -7.29 -23.79
N LYS A 295 4.60 -7.04 -22.97
CA LYS A 295 5.47 -8.06 -22.37
C LYS A 295 4.70 -9.17 -21.64
N TYR A 296 3.52 -8.85 -21.09
CA TYR A 296 2.68 -9.76 -20.31
C TYR A 296 1.42 -10.21 -21.07
N GLY A 297 1.39 -10.00 -22.39
CA GLY A 297 0.32 -10.47 -23.29
C GLY A 297 -0.82 -9.49 -23.53
N GLY A 298 -0.71 -8.26 -23.01
CA GLY A 298 -1.66 -7.17 -23.28
C GLY A 298 -1.28 -6.33 -24.50
N GLU A 299 -1.81 -5.10 -24.56
CA GLU A 299 -1.66 -4.19 -25.70
C GLU A 299 -0.94 -2.89 -25.33
N LEU A 300 -0.73 -2.61 -24.04
CA LEU A 300 -0.05 -1.39 -23.58
C LEU A 300 1.41 -1.41 -24.00
N ASP A 301 1.83 -0.39 -24.74
CA ASP A 301 3.23 -0.20 -25.15
C ASP A 301 4.09 0.36 -24.00
N TYR A 302 4.17 -0.41 -22.90
CA TYR A 302 4.88 -0.03 -21.70
C TYR A 302 6.18 -0.82 -21.49
N THR A 303 7.28 -0.10 -21.27
CA THR A 303 8.59 -0.66 -20.87
C THR A 303 8.95 -0.16 -19.48
N PHE A 304 9.32 -1.07 -18.57
CA PHE A 304 9.72 -0.69 -17.21
C PHE A 304 10.89 0.31 -17.23
N GLY A 305 10.81 1.34 -16.39
CA GLY A 305 11.78 2.42 -16.31
C GLY A 305 11.40 3.67 -17.12
N GLN A 306 10.42 3.63 -18.01
CA GLN A 306 9.89 4.83 -18.66
C GLN A 306 8.84 5.55 -17.78
N LEU A 307 8.41 6.74 -18.18
CA LEU A 307 7.35 7.48 -17.48
C LEU A 307 5.97 6.86 -17.73
N SER A 308 5.02 7.15 -16.85
CA SER A 308 3.63 6.72 -17.00
C SER A 308 3.07 7.17 -18.35
N ILE A 309 2.35 6.29 -19.03
CA ILE A 309 1.60 6.62 -20.25
C ILE A 309 0.18 6.97 -19.80
N PRO A 310 -0.31 8.21 -19.95
CA PRO A 310 -1.69 8.56 -19.60
C PRO A 310 -2.70 7.85 -20.50
N ASP A 311 -3.84 7.42 -19.95
CA ASP A 311 -4.91 6.78 -20.73
C ASP A 311 -5.49 7.78 -21.74
N PRO A 312 -5.59 7.45 -23.05
CA PRO A 312 -6.25 8.31 -24.02
C PRO A 312 -7.69 8.68 -23.64
N HIS A 313 -8.38 7.88 -22.83
CA HIS A 313 -9.71 8.23 -22.33
C HIS A 313 -9.72 9.41 -21.35
N TRP A 314 -8.55 9.85 -20.88
CA TRP A 314 -8.43 11.05 -20.03
C TRP A 314 -8.31 12.33 -20.85
N ASP A 315 -8.27 12.25 -22.18
CA ASP A 315 -8.31 13.41 -23.05
C ASP A 315 -9.61 14.20 -22.81
N GLY A 316 -9.46 15.50 -22.55
CA GLY A 316 -10.57 16.38 -22.16
C GLY A 316 -10.89 16.40 -20.67
N ILE A 317 -10.54 15.35 -19.91
CA ILE A 317 -10.59 15.36 -18.44
C ILE A 317 -9.36 16.08 -17.89
N VAL A 318 -8.17 15.70 -18.37
CA VAL A 318 -6.91 16.30 -17.98
C VAL A 318 -6.62 17.49 -18.89
N LYS A 319 -6.71 18.69 -18.34
CA LYS A 319 -6.32 19.91 -19.02
C LYS A 319 -4.84 20.17 -18.74
N TRP A 320 -3.97 19.78 -19.66
CA TRP A 320 -2.53 20.04 -19.54
C TRP A 320 -2.22 21.54 -19.61
N GLU A 321 -1.23 21.98 -18.83
CA GLU A 321 -0.82 23.38 -18.70
C GLU A 321 0.69 23.51 -18.83
N ASN A 322 1.21 24.72 -19.03
CA ASN A 322 2.65 25.02 -19.06
C ASN A 322 3.49 24.15 -20.02
N GLY A 323 2.89 23.70 -21.14
CA GLY A 323 3.57 22.90 -22.15
C GLY A 323 3.69 21.41 -21.82
N TYR A 324 3.17 20.95 -20.68
CA TYR A 324 3.08 19.54 -20.36
C TYR A 324 2.11 18.81 -21.31
N LYS A 325 2.36 17.52 -21.54
CA LYS A 325 1.50 16.61 -22.33
C LYS A 325 1.34 15.24 -21.64
N GLY A 326 1.81 15.16 -20.41
CA GLY A 326 1.97 13.95 -19.63
C GLY A 326 2.50 14.32 -18.25
N PHE A 327 2.39 13.38 -17.31
CA PHE A 327 2.90 13.59 -15.96
C PHE A 327 4.43 13.51 -15.96
N PRO A 328 5.14 14.56 -15.49
CA PRO A 328 6.59 14.52 -15.39
C PRO A 328 7.02 13.62 -14.23
N SER A 329 8.30 13.28 -14.19
CA SER A 329 8.87 12.62 -13.01
C SER A 329 8.90 13.55 -11.79
N GLY A 330 9.08 12.93 -10.63
CA GLY A 330 9.24 13.58 -9.34
C GLY A 330 7.95 13.66 -8.55
N PRO A 331 8.01 14.33 -7.40
CA PRO A 331 6.85 14.59 -6.56
C PRO A 331 5.76 15.37 -7.32
N LEU A 332 4.53 14.89 -7.22
CA LEU A 332 3.32 15.49 -7.77
C LEU A 332 2.26 15.48 -6.67
N LEU A 333 1.45 16.52 -6.58
CA LEU A 333 0.34 16.59 -5.63
C LEU A 333 -0.82 17.37 -6.21
N TRP A 334 -2.01 17.13 -5.67
CA TRP A 334 -3.23 17.83 -6.04
C TRP A 334 -3.54 18.94 -5.04
N GLU A 335 -3.84 20.14 -5.55
CA GLU A 335 -4.27 21.30 -4.76
C GLU A 335 -5.66 21.73 -5.20
N ASP A 336 -6.52 22.08 -4.25
CA ASP A 336 -7.79 22.73 -4.53
C ASP A 336 -7.56 24.09 -5.18
N ILE A 337 -8.31 24.38 -6.25
CA ILE A 337 -8.32 25.68 -6.94
C ILE A 337 -9.75 26.18 -7.11
N GLU A 338 -9.90 27.44 -7.50
CA GLU A 338 -11.22 28.02 -7.75
C GLU A 338 -12.00 27.23 -8.81
N GLY A 339 -13.29 27.01 -8.53
CA GLY A 339 -14.25 26.36 -9.41
C GLY A 339 -14.01 24.86 -9.55
N ASP A 340 -14.58 24.04 -8.65
CA ASP A 340 -14.70 22.57 -8.68
C ASP A 340 -13.62 21.82 -9.47
N ARG A 341 -12.36 22.18 -9.23
CA ARG A 341 -11.19 21.65 -9.93
C ARG A 341 -10.04 21.45 -8.98
N LEU A 342 -9.17 20.53 -9.35
CA LEU A 342 -7.89 20.29 -8.71
C LEU A 342 -6.76 20.63 -9.67
N ALA A 343 -5.69 21.23 -9.17
CA ALA A 343 -4.45 21.45 -9.91
C ALA A 343 -3.40 20.41 -9.50
N CYS A 344 -2.82 19.73 -10.49
CA CYS A 344 -1.61 18.93 -10.29
C CYS A 344 -0.42 19.87 -10.27
N VAL A 345 0.36 19.83 -9.20
CA VAL A 345 1.56 20.66 -9.06
C VAL A 345 2.79 19.77 -8.84
N ALA A 346 3.82 20.01 -9.65
CA ALA A 346 5.11 19.36 -9.54
C ALA A 346 5.97 20.05 -8.47
N ARG A 347 6.51 19.24 -7.55
CA ARG A 347 7.38 19.63 -6.43
C ARG A 347 8.78 19.01 -6.58
N GLY A 348 9.67 19.21 -5.61
CA GLY A 348 11.04 18.71 -5.61
C GLY A 348 12.07 19.75 -6.06
N TYR A 349 13.33 19.35 -6.19
CA TYR A 349 14.44 20.23 -6.57
C TYR A 349 15.11 19.76 -7.86
N LYS A 350 15.44 20.70 -8.75
CA LYS A 350 16.18 20.42 -9.98
C LYS A 350 17.37 21.36 -10.08
N GLY A 351 18.58 20.80 -10.08
CA GLY A 351 19.81 21.62 -10.13
C GLY A 351 19.89 22.64 -9.00
N GLY A 352 19.49 22.24 -7.79
CA GLY A 352 19.48 23.08 -6.59
C GLY A 352 18.37 24.12 -6.52
N LYS A 353 17.48 24.22 -7.51
CA LYS A 353 16.34 25.14 -7.50
C LYS A 353 15.03 24.41 -7.17
N PRO A 354 14.16 24.98 -6.32
CA PRO A 354 12.86 24.40 -6.06
C PRO A 354 12.00 24.40 -7.32
N ARG A 355 11.27 23.31 -7.55
CA ARG A 355 10.24 23.16 -8.57
C ARG A 355 8.88 23.39 -7.93
N ASN A 356 8.10 24.32 -8.50
CA ASN A 356 6.71 24.56 -8.16
C ASN A 356 5.97 24.92 -9.44
N GLU A 357 5.61 23.89 -10.20
CA GLU A 357 5.07 24.06 -11.56
C GLU A 357 3.72 23.36 -11.68
N ARG A 358 2.72 24.09 -12.16
CA ARG A 358 1.42 23.50 -12.47
C ARG A 358 1.53 22.66 -13.73
N VAL A 359 1.15 21.38 -13.63
CA VAL A 359 1.26 20.40 -14.71
C VAL A 359 -0.05 20.32 -15.49
N CYS A 360 -1.16 20.22 -14.78
CA CYS A 360 -2.49 20.13 -15.37
C CYS A 360 -3.57 20.48 -14.33
N THR A 361 -4.80 20.61 -14.79
CA THR A 361 -5.99 20.65 -13.93
C THR A 361 -6.99 19.57 -14.33
N ILE A 362 -7.74 19.08 -13.35
CA ILE A 362 -8.83 18.12 -13.53
C ILE A 362 -10.10 18.61 -12.82
N PRO A 363 -11.29 18.18 -13.25
CA PRO A 363 -12.50 18.37 -12.46
C PRO A 363 -12.40 17.68 -11.10
N LYS A 364 -12.91 18.32 -10.05
CA LYS A 364 -13.10 17.74 -8.72
C LYS A 364 -14.49 17.12 -8.68
N THR A 365 -14.62 15.89 -9.14
CA THR A 365 -15.91 15.19 -9.27
C THR A 365 -16.26 14.36 -8.05
N PHE A 366 -15.27 14.01 -7.23
CA PHE A 366 -15.47 13.24 -6.01
C PHE A 366 -15.66 14.19 -4.82
N SER A 367 -16.78 14.03 -4.12
CA SER A 367 -17.07 14.70 -2.86
C SER A 367 -17.49 13.69 -1.80
N VAL A 368 -16.91 13.77 -0.61
CA VAL A 368 -17.33 12.97 0.53
C VAL A 368 -18.49 13.68 1.23
N ALA A 369 -19.63 12.99 1.37
CA ALA A 369 -20.61 13.37 2.39
C ALA A 369 -20.03 12.96 3.76
N PRO A 370 -19.90 13.87 4.75
CA PRO A 370 -19.36 13.52 6.06
C PRO A 370 -20.16 12.38 6.70
N VAL A 371 -19.48 11.35 7.20
CA VAL A 371 -20.12 10.36 8.10
C VAL A 371 -20.27 11.04 9.46
N GLU A 372 -21.44 11.63 9.70
CA GLU A 372 -21.79 12.22 10.98
C GLU A 372 -22.48 11.18 11.88
N ALA A 373 -22.19 11.22 13.18
CA ALA A 373 -22.94 10.44 14.14
C ALA A 373 -24.40 10.90 14.09
N LYS A 374 -25.33 10.00 13.73
CA LYS A 374 -26.77 10.28 13.85
C LYS A 374 -27.04 10.62 15.32
N SER A 375 -27.39 11.87 15.61
CA SER A 375 -27.96 12.22 16.90
C SER A 375 -29.27 11.43 17.01
N ASN A 376 -29.37 10.53 17.99
CA ASN A 376 -30.65 9.91 18.36
C ASN A 376 -31.57 11.00 18.91
N GLY A 377 -32.18 11.78 18.01
CA GLY A 377 -33.34 12.60 18.30
C GLY A 377 -34.52 11.66 18.45
N VAL A 378 -34.93 11.43 19.69
CA VAL A 378 -36.19 10.80 20.03
C VAL A 378 -37.31 11.73 19.52
N ASN A 379 -37.72 11.55 18.27
CA ASN A 379 -38.96 12.13 17.77
C ASN A 379 -40.05 11.09 17.95
N GLY A 380 -40.94 11.38 18.91
CA GLY A 380 -42.08 10.56 19.25
C GLY A 380 -42.97 10.29 18.05
N VAL A 381 -43.28 9.01 17.86
CA VAL A 381 -44.36 8.57 16.98
C VAL A 381 -45.61 8.44 17.84
N SER A 382 -46.55 9.36 17.62
CA SER A 382 -47.96 9.19 17.96
C SER A 382 -48.64 8.47 16.80
N THR A 383 -49.27 7.33 17.10
CA THR A 383 -50.50 6.71 16.55
C THR A 383 -50.43 5.26 17.02
N GLY A 384 -51.30 4.76 17.88
CA GLY A 384 -52.73 4.62 17.66
C GLY A 384 -53.02 3.12 17.63
N THR A 385 -53.52 2.63 18.76
CA THR A 385 -54.18 1.33 19.03
C THR A 385 -54.52 0.44 17.84
N ASP A 386 -54.16 -0.84 17.91
CA ASP A 386 -55.17 -1.90 18.10
C ASP A 386 -54.55 -3.15 18.73
N ALA A 387 -55.27 -3.68 19.71
CA ALA A 387 -54.92 -4.84 20.50
C ALA A 387 -55.30 -6.12 19.75
N HIS A 388 -54.43 -7.14 19.82
CA HIS A 388 -54.90 -8.48 20.13
C HIS A 388 -53.84 -9.25 20.91
N ASP A 389 -54.29 -9.59 22.11
CA ASP A 389 -53.68 -10.36 23.18
C ASP A 389 -53.54 -11.84 22.78
N HIS A 390 -52.40 -12.45 23.08
CA HIS A 390 -52.26 -13.86 23.45
C HIS A 390 -50.88 -14.08 24.10
N ASP A 391 -50.88 -13.97 25.43
CA ASP A 391 -49.92 -14.61 26.33
C ASP A 391 -49.79 -16.12 26.07
N VAL A 392 -48.55 -16.63 26.04
CA VAL A 392 -48.12 -17.81 26.84
C VAL A 392 -46.62 -17.68 27.14
N ALA A 393 -46.29 -17.66 28.42
CA ALA A 393 -44.94 -17.79 28.97
C ALA A 393 -44.63 -19.25 29.38
N GLU A 394 -43.36 -19.65 29.23
CA GLU A 394 -42.56 -20.67 29.93
C GLU A 394 -41.52 -21.20 28.94
N GLY A 395 -40.26 -21.51 29.26
CA GLY A 395 -39.52 -21.62 30.50
C GLY A 395 -38.07 -21.98 30.14
N THR A 396 -37.17 -21.61 31.02
CA THR A 396 -35.71 -21.73 31.01
C THR A 396 -35.15 -23.10 30.56
N GLN A 397 -34.06 -23.12 29.79
CA GLN A 397 -32.93 -24.03 30.07
C GLN A 397 -31.62 -23.58 29.42
N THR A 398 -30.67 -23.25 30.29
CA THR A 398 -29.24 -23.05 30.06
C THR A 398 -28.55 -24.36 29.68
N THR A 399 -27.83 -24.39 28.56
CA THR A 399 -26.75 -25.37 28.33
C THR A 399 -25.43 -24.64 28.15
N ARG A 400 -24.57 -24.88 29.13
CA ARG A 400 -23.15 -24.50 29.23
C ARG A 400 -22.38 -25.32 28.18
N VAL A 401 -21.69 -24.67 27.25
CA VAL A 401 -20.66 -25.32 26.42
C VAL A 401 -19.32 -24.84 26.93
N GLU A 402 -18.53 -25.79 27.39
CA GLU A 402 -17.15 -25.62 27.87
C GLU A 402 -16.27 -25.13 26.72
N THR A 403 -15.67 -23.95 26.90
CA THR A 403 -14.59 -23.47 26.04
C THR A 403 -13.29 -24.13 26.48
N HIS A 404 -12.68 -24.89 25.58
CA HIS A 404 -11.30 -25.33 25.70
C HIS A 404 -10.38 -24.11 25.68
N ASP A 405 -9.62 -23.97 26.74
CA ASP A 405 -8.53 -23.01 26.94
C ASP A 405 -7.30 -23.49 26.15
N ASP A 406 -7.06 -22.88 24.98
CA ASP A 406 -5.74 -22.92 24.33
C ASP A 406 -5.07 -21.58 24.59
N GLY A 407 -4.12 -21.61 25.52
CA GLY A 407 -3.41 -20.45 26.05
C GLY A 407 -2.84 -19.55 24.96
N VAL A 408 -3.28 -18.29 24.97
CA VAL A 408 -2.69 -17.19 24.22
C VAL A 408 -1.34 -16.85 24.84
N GLN A 409 -0.26 -17.12 24.13
CA GLN A 409 1.04 -16.49 24.38
C GLN A 409 0.91 -15.00 24.05
N THR A 410 1.03 -14.15 25.06
CA THR A 410 1.03 -12.69 24.92
C THR A 410 2.30 -12.21 24.21
N ASP A 411 2.15 -11.24 23.31
CA ASP A 411 3.18 -10.66 22.44
C ASP A 411 4.37 -10.00 23.18
N ASP A 412 4.29 -9.79 24.50
CA ASP A 412 5.38 -9.25 25.31
C ASP A 412 6.59 -10.18 25.41
N ALA A 413 6.39 -11.50 25.33
CA ALA A 413 7.48 -12.47 25.39
C ALA A 413 8.36 -12.45 24.13
N LEU A 414 7.77 -12.11 22.96
CA LEU A 414 8.51 -12.03 21.70
C LEU A 414 9.36 -10.75 21.62
N MET A 415 8.88 -9.63 22.18
CA MET A 415 9.62 -8.37 22.17
C MET A 415 10.84 -8.38 23.11
N ASN A 416 10.72 -9.04 24.27
CA ASN A 416 11.85 -9.18 25.20
C ASN A 416 12.92 -10.15 24.70
N ASP A 417 12.53 -11.27 24.07
CA ASP A 417 13.48 -12.26 23.50
C ASP A 417 14.25 -11.68 22.29
N VAL A 418 13.68 -10.69 21.58
CA VAL A 418 14.35 -9.96 20.50
C VAL A 418 15.35 -8.94 21.06
N GLN A 419 15.03 -8.22 22.14
CA GLN A 419 15.98 -7.30 22.78
C GLN A 419 17.17 -8.01 23.44
N GLU A 420 16.97 -9.22 23.97
CA GLU A 420 18.05 -9.99 24.60
C GLU A 420 19.00 -10.61 23.57
N LYS A 421 18.48 -11.09 22.43
CA LYS A 421 19.29 -11.63 21.32
C LYS A 421 20.09 -10.57 20.55
N LEU A 422 19.69 -9.30 20.62
CA LEU A 422 20.45 -8.17 20.06
C LEU A 422 21.64 -7.73 20.93
N LYS A 423 21.68 -8.10 22.21
CA LYS A 423 22.80 -7.73 23.13
C LYS A 423 23.93 -8.76 23.19
N LEU A 424 23.72 -9.98 22.70
CA LEU A 424 24.67 -11.09 22.82
C LEU A 424 25.65 -11.22 21.63
N GLN A 425 25.66 -10.30 20.66
CA GLN A 425 26.54 -10.37 19.50
C GLN A 425 27.79 -9.47 19.56
N ASP A 426 28.01 -8.70 20.63
CA ASP A 426 29.14 -7.75 20.73
C ASP A 426 30.34 -8.22 21.59
N ASP A 427 30.36 -9.45 22.12
CA ASP A 427 31.52 -9.94 22.87
C ASP A 427 32.21 -11.13 22.18
N LYS A 428 33.27 -10.83 21.42
CA LYS A 428 34.40 -11.74 21.25
C LYS A 428 35.74 -10.99 21.38
N PRO A 429 36.69 -11.51 22.18
CA PRO A 429 37.86 -10.75 22.61
C PRO A 429 38.95 -10.65 21.53
N ALA A 430 39.66 -9.52 21.55
CA ALA A 430 40.80 -9.22 20.70
C ALA A 430 41.96 -10.23 20.89
N ALA A 431 42.44 -10.80 19.77
CA ALA A 431 43.62 -11.64 19.75
C ALA A 431 44.89 -10.77 19.83
N ALA A 432 45.75 -11.12 20.79
CA ALA A 432 47.01 -10.46 21.10
C ALA A 432 48.02 -10.51 19.94
N GLN A 433 48.72 -9.39 19.74
CA GLN A 433 49.92 -9.28 18.92
C GLN A 433 51.09 -9.97 19.64
N THR A 434 51.69 -10.97 19.00
CA THR A 434 52.98 -11.53 19.41
C THR A 434 54.09 -10.82 18.63
N THR A 435 54.83 -9.97 19.33
CA THR A 435 56.17 -9.52 18.96
C THR A 435 57.18 -10.64 19.17
N THR A 436 58.02 -10.92 18.19
CA THR A 436 59.39 -11.42 18.43
C THR A 436 60.32 -10.99 17.29
N ALA A 437 61.33 -10.23 17.69
CA ALA A 437 62.72 -10.12 17.24
C ALA A 437 63.06 -10.24 15.74
#